data_AF-A0A9W3D1R4-F1
#
_entry.id   AF-A0A9W3D1R4-F1
#
_cell.length_a   1.000
_cell.length_b   1.000
_cell.length_c   1.000
_cell.angle_alpha   90.00
_cell.angle_beta   90.00
_cell.angle_gamma   90.00
#
_symmetry.space_group_name_H-M   'P 1'
#
loop_
_entity.id
_entity.type
_entity.pdbx_description
1 polymer ?
#
loop_
_entity_poly.entity_id
_entity_poly.type
_entity_poly.pdbx_seq_one_letter_code
_entity_poly.pdbx_strand_id
1 'polypeptide(L)'
;KLIGARHYSPGDARDSSGHGTHTASIAAGNAVPNASFFELGYGTMRGAVPASRIAAYRVCAGECRDDVLLSAFDDAMADGVDIITISVGSIDVYPLEEDPIAIGAFHAMSRGILTVNAAGNTGPNIASVTSVAPWMLTVAASTTNRVFVTKVVLGDGKTLVGKSVNVFDLKGKKFPLVYGKSAAFSASKVKCAE
;
A
#
# COMPACT_ATOMS: atom_id res chain seq x y z
N LYS A 1 -16.55 -9.47 12.52
CA LYS A 1 -15.81 -9.38 11.24
C LYS A 1 -14.31 -9.37 11.51
N LEU A 2 -13.82 -8.31 12.14
CA LEU A 2 -12.61 -8.34 12.96
C LEU A 2 -12.91 -9.18 14.21
N ILE A 3 -12.11 -10.19 14.50
CA ILE A 3 -12.31 -11.14 15.61
C ILE A 3 -11.12 -11.18 16.59
N GLY A 4 -9.98 -10.64 16.19
CA GLY A 4 -8.80 -10.50 17.03
C GLY A 4 -8.05 -9.22 16.65
N ALA A 5 -7.43 -8.58 17.64
CA ALA A 5 -6.60 -7.41 17.44
C ALA A 5 -5.52 -7.37 18.52
N ARG A 6 -4.25 -7.52 18.12
CA ARG A 6 -3.07 -7.50 18.99
C ARG A 6 -2.10 -6.42 18.55
N HIS A 7 -1.29 -5.94 19.49
CA HIS A 7 -0.19 -5.02 19.25
C HIS A 7 0.98 -5.40 20.16
N TYR A 8 2.19 -5.06 19.72
CA TYR A 8 3.42 -5.51 20.37
C TYR A 8 4.35 -4.35 20.78
N SER A 9 3.94 -3.11 20.49
CA SER A 9 4.58 -1.88 20.95
C SER A 9 3.62 -1.13 21.89
N PRO A 10 4.11 -0.19 22.73
CA PRO A 10 3.23 0.62 23.58
C PRO A 10 2.12 1.29 22.76
N GLY A 11 0.88 1.26 23.26
CA GLY A 11 -0.29 1.79 22.57
C GLY A 11 -1.40 0.77 22.44
N ASP A 12 -2.02 0.71 21.26
CA ASP A 12 -3.11 -0.20 20.93
C ASP A 12 -2.96 -0.79 19.51
N ALA A 13 -3.89 -1.66 19.12
CA ALA A 13 -3.95 -2.22 17.78
C ALA A 13 -4.57 -1.28 16.72
N ARG A 14 -4.87 -0.02 17.06
CA ARG A 14 -5.50 0.93 16.12
C ARG A 14 -4.49 1.37 15.08
N ASP A 15 -4.89 1.27 13.82
CA ASP A 15 -4.09 1.77 12.70
C ASP A 15 -4.14 3.30 12.63
N SER A 16 -2.99 3.95 12.83
CA SER A 16 -2.82 5.40 12.69
C SER A 16 -2.16 5.81 11.36
N SER A 17 -1.75 4.84 10.54
CA SER A 17 -1.08 5.07 9.25
C SER A 17 -2.04 4.89 8.07
N GLY A 18 -2.96 3.93 8.17
CA GLY A 18 -3.92 3.56 7.14
C GLY A 18 -3.48 2.36 6.29
N HIS A 19 -2.18 2.02 6.29
CA HIS A 19 -1.64 0.91 5.50
C HIS A 19 -2.29 -0.43 5.86
N GLY A 20 -2.38 -0.76 7.16
CA GLY A 20 -2.98 -2.02 7.64
C GLY A 20 -4.49 -2.09 7.37
N THR A 21 -5.19 -0.96 7.53
CA THR A 21 -6.62 -0.86 7.20
C THR A 21 -6.86 -1.10 5.71
N HIS A 22 -6.03 -0.49 4.85
CA HIS A 22 -6.10 -0.65 3.41
C HIS A 22 -5.85 -2.11 2.99
N THR A 23 -4.77 -2.74 3.44
CA THR A 23 -4.44 -4.13 3.07
C THR A 23 -5.45 -5.14 3.62
N ALA A 24 -5.89 -4.99 4.87
CA ALA A 24 -6.91 -5.86 5.46
C ALA A 24 -8.25 -5.77 4.71
N SER A 25 -8.63 -4.56 4.27
CA SER A 25 -9.85 -4.37 3.47
C SER A 25 -9.76 -4.99 2.07
N ILE A 26 -8.58 -5.03 1.46
CA ILE A 26 -8.36 -5.70 0.16
C ILE A 26 -8.49 -7.22 0.30
N ALA A 27 -7.94 -7.81 1.36
CA ALA A 27 -8.01 -9.24 1.59
C ALA A 27 -9.46 -9.68 1.90
N ALA A 28 -10.07 -9.02 2.88
CA ALA A 28 -11.34 -9.48 3.45
C ALA A 28 -12.28 -8.34 3.87
N GLY A 29 -12.25 -7.16 3.28
CA GLY A 29 -13.25 -6.11 3.57
C GLY A 29 -14.69 -6.57 3.27
N ASN A 30 -15.64 -6.17 4.11
CA ASN A 30 -17.06 -6.33 3.79
C ASN A 30 -17.45 -5.48 2.57
N ALA A 31 -18.55 -5.83 1.90
CA ALA A 31 -19.09 -5.00 0.84
C ALA A 31 -19.55 -3.65 1.39
N VAL A 32 -19.00 -2.56 0.84
CA VAL A 32 -19.38 -1.19 1.15
C VAL A 32 -19.89 -0.54 -0.14
N PRO A 33 -21.21 -0.35 -0.30
CA PRO A 33 -21.77 0.31 -1.46
C PRO A 33 -21.44 1.81 -1.44
N ASN A 34 -21.49 2.44 -2.62
CA ASN A 34 -21.31 3.88 -2.81
C ASN A 34 -19.98 4.42 -2.23
N ALA A 35 -18.93 3.60 -2.27
CA ALA A 35 -17.60 3.98 -1.80
C ALA A 35 -16.80 4.64 -2.94
N SER A 36 -16.06 5.69 -2.60
CA SER A 36 -15.20 6.43 -3.51
C SER A 36 -14.05 7.10 -2.75
N PHE A 37 -13.02 7.53 -3.47
CA PHE A 37 -12.01 8.46 -2.96
C PHE A 37 -12.31 9.84 -3.54
N PHE A 38 -13.10 10.64 -2.83
CA PHE A 38 -13.62 11.93 -3.33
C PHE A 38 -14.24 11.79 -4.74
N GLU A 39 -15.22 10.91 -4.89
CA GLU A 39 -15.89 10.53 -6.16
C GLU A 39 -15.02 9.74 -7.16
N LEU A 40 -13.71 9.63 -6.94
CA LEU A 40 -12.86 8.77 -7.77
C LEU A 40 -13.10 7.30 -7.45
N GLY A 41 -13.26 6.51 -8.50
CA GLY A 41 -13.39 5.06 -8.39
C GLY A 41 -14.69 4.60 -7.74
N TYR A 42 -15.74 5.40 -7.83
CA TYR A 42 -17.07 5.12 -7.27
C TYR A 42 -17.57 3.71 -7.60
N GLY A 43 -18.06 3.01 -6.58
CA GLY A 43 -18.68 1.70 -6.73
C GLY A 43 -18.88 0.99 -5.40
N THR A 44 -19.05 -0.33 -5.46
CA THR A 44 -19.04 -1.18 -4.26
C THR A 44 -17.64 -1.73 -4.04
N MET A 45 -17.01 -1.35 -2.92
CA MET A 45 -15.70 -1.89 -2.52
C MET A 45 -15.88 -3.11 -1.64
N ARG A 46 -14.98 -4.10 -1.78
CA ARG A 46 -14.99 -5.35 -1.03
C ARG A 46 -13.60 -5.99 -1.00
N GLY A 47 -13.37 -6.90 -0.07
CA GLY A 47 -12.20 -7.77 -0.10
C GLY A 47 -12.33 -8.89 -1.14
N ALA A 48 -11.25 -9.62 -1.38
CA ALA A 48 -11.26 -10.85 -2.17
C ALA A 48 -12.20 -11.90 -1.56
N VAL A 49 -12.22 -12.04 -0.23
CA VAL A 49 -13.12 -12.95 0.49
C VAL A 49 -13.90 -12.20 1.58
N PRO A 50 -15.02 -11.54 1.23
CA PRO A 50 -15.80 -10.73 2.18
C PRO A 50 -16.41 -11.50 3.35
N ALA A 51 -16.53 -12.83 3.25
CA ALA A 51 -17.05 -13.67 4.35
C ALA A 51 -16.00 -14.03 5.41
N SER A 52 -14.70 -13.92 5.09
CA SER A 52 -13.60 -14.30 6.00
C SER A 52 -13.56 -13.44 7.26
N ARG A 53 -12.96 -13.97 8.32
CA ARG A 53 -12.67 -13.20 9.54
C ARG A 53 -11.30 -12.56 9.44
N ILE A 54 -11.08 -11.48 10.19
CA ILE A 54 -9.79 -10.79 10.25
C ILE A 54 -9.29 -10.86 11.70
N ALA A 55 -8.05 -11.30 11.88
CA ALA A 55 -7.27 -11.09 13.09
C ALA A 55 -6.12 -10.12 12.74
N ALA A 56 -6.06 -8.98 13.41
CA ALA A 56 -5.09 -7.93 13.12
C ALA A 56 -3.93 -8.00 14.12
N TYR A 57 -2.71 -8.09 13.60
CA TYR A 57 -1.48 -8.11 14.40
C TYR A 57 -0.65 -6.88 14.02
N ARG A 58 -0.69 -5.85 14.87
CA ARG A 58 0.01 -4.59 14.61
C ARG A 58 1.50 -4.74 14.95
N VAL A 59 2.29 -4.96 13.91
CA VAL A 59 3.75 -5.15 14.00
C VAL A 59 4.59 -3.92 13.66
N CYS A 60 3.94 -2.86 13.15
CA CYS A 60 4.63 -1.64 12.74
C CYS A 60 4.07 -0.41 13.47
N ALA A 61 4.98 0.39 14.02
CA ALA A 61 4.68 1.64 14.71
C ALA A 61 5.71 2.72 14.31
N GLY A 62 5.79 3.01 13.00
CA GLY A 62 6.85 3.82 12.38
C GLY A 62 7.94 2.93 11.79
N GLU A 63 8.46 2.02 12.60
CA GLU A 63 9.32 0.90 12.19
C GLU A 63 8.63 -0.45 12.46
N CYS A 64 9.09 -1.50 11.79
CA CYS A 64 8.64 -2.87 12.00
C CYS A 64 9.82 -3.67 12.55
N ARG A 65 9.86 -3.90 13.87
CA ARG A 65 10.98 -4.58 14.52
C ARG A 65 10.90 -6.09 14.37
N ASP A 66 12.05 -6.73 14.28
CA ASP A 66 12.17 -8.17 14.05
C ASP A 66 11.54 -9.00 15.19
N ASP A 67 11.78 -8.61 16.44
CA ASP A 67 11.22 -9.27 17.62
C ASP A 67 9.69 -9.21 17.66
N VAL A 68 9.13 -8.05 17.28
CA VAL A 68 7.70 -7.83 17.16
C VAL A 68 7.08 -8.65 16.02
N LEU A 69 7.76 -8.73 14.87
CA LEU A 69 7.33 -9.57 13.74
C LEU A 69 7.26 -11.04 14.14
N LEU A 70 8.32 -11.56 14.77
CA LEU A 70 8.37 -12.95 15.24
C LEU A 70 7.31 -13.23 16.30
N SER A 71 7.11 -12.32 17.26
CA SER A 71 6.05 -12.44 18.28
C SER A 71 4.66 -12.51 17.63
N ALA A 72 4.43 -11.74 16.57
CA ALA A 72 3.16 -11.77 15.85
C ALA A 72 2.93 -13.05 15.05
N PHE A 73 3.98 -13.62 14.46
CA PHE A 73 3.87 -14.95 13.84
C PHE A 73 3.52 -16.01 14.87
N ASP A 74 4.18 -16.00 16.03
CA ASP A 74 3.92 -16.96 17.10
C ASP A 74 2.47 -16.89 17.60
N ASP A 75 2.00 -15.69 17.94
CA ASP A 75 0.62 -15.45 18.36
C ASP A 75 -0.40 -15.79 17.26
N ALA A 76 -0.13 -15.45 15.99
CA ALA A 76 -1.03 -15.79 14.88
C ALA A 76 -1.17 -17.30 14.68
N MET A 77 -0.06 -18.03 14.77
CA MET A 77 -0.09 -19.49 14.70
C MET A 77 -0.81 -20.11 15.91
N ALA A 78 -0.60 -19.58 17.11
CA ALA A 78 -1.25 -20.05 18.33
C ALA A 78 -2.76 -19.76 18.35
N ASP A 79 -3.16 -18.59 17.81
CA ASP A 79 -4.56 -18.19 17.64
C ASP A 79 -5.29 -18.99 16.55
N GLY A 80 -4.57 -19.80 15.75
CA GLY A 80 -5.14 -20.70 14.76
C GLY A 80 -5.62 -20.01 13.49
N VAL A 81 -4.88 -19.00 12.99
CA VAL A 81 -5.19 -18.38 11.69
C VAL A 81 -4.98 -19.37 10.53
N ASP A 82 -5.81 -19.27 9.49
CA ASP A 82 -5.72 -20.15 8.32
C ASP A 82 -4.68 -19.68 7.28
N ILE A 83 -4.45 -18.37 7.19
CA ILE A 83 -3.55 -17.74 6.22
C ILE A 83 -3.01 -16.43 6.81
N ILE A 84 -1.74 -16.12 6.52
CA ILE A 84 -1.10 -14.85 6.91
C ILE A 84 -0.87 -14.03 5.65
N THR A 85 -1.37 -12.79 5.64
CA THR A 85 -1.02 -11.79 4.62
C THR A 85 -0.16 -10.72 5.28
N ILE A 86 1.04 -10.53 4.76
CA ILE A 86 2.01 -9.59 5.28
C ILE A 86 2.51 -8.71 4.13
N SER A 87 2.43 -7.39 4.29
CA SER A 87 2.80 -6.42 3.25
C SER A 87 3.88 -5.49 3.79
N VAL A 88 4.90 -6.10 4.38
CA VAL A 88 6.09 -5.45 4.91
C VAL A 88 7.30 -6.30 4.55
N GLY A 89 8.48 -5.69 4.54
CA GLY A 89 9.73 -6.37 4.23
C GLY A 89 10.88 -5.38 4.26
N SER A 90 12.10 -5.91 4.27
CA SER A 90 13.30 -5.08 4.15
C SER A 90 13.48 -4.56 2.71
N ILE A 91 14.30 -3.52 2.58
CA ILE A 91 14.84 -3.02 1.31
C ILE A 91 15.97 -3.92 0.81
N ASP A 92 16.69 -4.58 1.72
CA ASP A 92 17.80 -5.49 1.44
C ASP A 92 17.38 -6.96 1.58
N VAL A 93 18.14 -7.85 0.94
CA VAL A 93 18.00 -9.31 1.10
C VAL A 93 18.95 -9.78 2.19
N TYR A 94 18.42 -10.47 3.19
CA TYR A 94 19.20 -11.11 4.25
C TYR A 94 19.26 -12.63 4.05
N PRO A 95 20.26 -13.32 4.65
CA PRO A 95 20.19 -14.76 4.84
C PRO A 95 18.86 -15.18 5.47
N LEU A 96 18.33 -16.35 5.10
CA LEU A 96 16.99 -16.79 5.51
C LEU A 96 16.86 -16.96 7.04
N GLU A 97 17.98 -17.29 7.68
CA GLU A 97 18.15 -17.43 9.13
C GLU A 97 18.27 -16.09 9.87
N GLU A 98 18.38 -14.97 9.15
CA GLU A 98 18.41 -13.60 9.69
C GLU A 98 17.16 -12.80 9.32
N ASP A 99 16.35 -13.26 8.36
CA ASP A 99 15.10 -12.61 7.97
C ASP A 99 13.94 -13.04 8.90
N PRO A 100 13.38 -12.15 9.75
CA PRO A 100 12.30 -12.49 10.68
C PRO A 100 11.02 -12.94 9.98
N ILE A 101 10.74 -12.45 8.77
CA ILE A 101 9.57 -12.86 8.00
C ILE A 101 9.79 -14.27 7.44
N ALA A 102 10.99 -14.57 6.94
CA ALA A 102 11.34 -15.90 6.47
C ALA A 102 11.24 -16.92 7.62
N ILE A 103 11.81 -16.63 8.79
CA ILE A 103 11.76 -17.49 9.98
C ILE A 103 10.30 -17.70 10.44
N GLY A 104 9.54 -16.62 10.62
CA GLY A 104 8.14 -16.71 11.03
C GLY A 104 7.28 -17.50 10.05
N ALA A 105 7.47 -17.25 8.75
CA ALA A 105 6.76 -17.98 7.69
C ALA A 105 7.17 -19.45 7.60
N PHE A 106 8.42 -19.82 7.94
CA PHE A 106 8.86 -21.21 7.96
C PHE A 106 8.08 -21.99 9.02
N HIS A 107 7.97 -21.44 10.22
CA HIS A 107 7.18 -22.02 11.30
C HIS A 107 5.68 -22.07 10.95
N ALA A 108 5.14 -21.01 10.35
CA ALA A 108 3.74 -21.00 9.89
C ALA A 108 3.49 -22.12 8.86
N MET A 109 4.37 -22.27 7.87
CA MET A 109 4.27 -23.33 6.86
C MET A 109 4.34 -24.73 7.48
N SER A 110 5.20 -24.94 8.49
CA SER A 110 5.27 -26.22 9.22
C SER A 110 3.95 -26.62 9.91
N ARG A 111 3.06 -25.64 10.16
CA ARG A 111 1.72 -25.83 10.72
C ARG A 111 0.61 -25.77 9.65
N GLY A 112 0.98 -25.72 8.37
CA GLY A 112 0.04 -25.65 7.25
C GLY A 112 -0.54 -24.26 6.99
N ILE A 113 0.06 -23.20 7.55
CA ILE A 113 -0.41 -21.82 7.40
C ILE A 113 0.45 -21.13 6.33
N LEU A 114 -0.16 -20.79 5.18
CA LEU A 114 0.54 -20.10 4.10
C LEU A 114 0.77 -18.62 4.45
N THR A 115 1.99 -18.13 4.22
CA THR A 115 2.32 -16.70 4.26
C THR A 115 2.36 -16.12 2.85
N VAL A 116 1.54 -15.09 2.61
CA VAL A 116 1.52 -14.28 1.40
C VAL A 116 2.28 -12.99 1.67
N ASN A 117 3.38 -12.77 0.96
CA ASN A 117 4.28 -11.64 1.19
C ASN A 117 4.48 -10.79 -0.08
N ALA A 118 4.65 -9.48 0.09
CA ALA A 118 4.93 -8.58 -1.01
C ALA A 118 6.38 -8.75 -1.52
N ALA A 119 6.59 -8.70 -2.84
CA ALA A 119 7.92 -8.81 -3.43
C ALA A 119 8.86 -7.63 -3.12
N GLY A 120 8.31 -6.47 -2.73
CA GLY A 120 9.03 -5.22 -2.54
C GLY A 120 8.78 -4.19 -3.66
N ASN A 121 9.16 -2.94 -3.41
CA ASN A 121 8.91 -1.79 -4.31
C ASN A 121 10.21 -1.14 -4.83
N THR A 122 11.34 -1.84 -4.76
CA THR A 122 12.69 -1.35 -5.10
C THR A 122 13.11 -1.65 -6.53
N GLY A 123 12.20 -2.19 -7.35
CA GLY A 123 12.41 -2.38 -8.78
C GLY A 123 12.67 -1.06 -9.54
N PRO A 124 12.95 -1.11 -10.85
CA PRO A 124 12.77 -2.25 -11.76
C PRO A 124 14.05 -3.05 -12.05
N ASN A 125 15.16 -2.77 -11.36
CA ASN A 125 16.44 -3.43 -11.60
C ASN A 125 16.36 -4.93 -11.27
N ILE A 126 17.17 -5.74 -11.96
CA ILE A 126 17.33 -7.17 -11.66
C ILE A 126 17.74 -7.37 -10.19
N ALA A 127 17.29 -8.49 -9.59
CA ALA A 127 17.61 -8.87 -8.21
C ALA A 127 17.17 -7.85 -7.13
N SER A 128 16.02 -7.19 -7.35
CA SER A 128 15.40 -6.25 -6.39
C SER A 128 14.32 -6.87 -5.48
N VAL A 129 13.94 -8.12 -5.69
CA VAL A 129 12.94 -8.82 -4.85
C VAL A 129 13.56 -9.18 -3.51
N THR A 130 12.89 -8.83 -2.41
CA THR A 130 13.38 -9.13 -1.04
C THR A 130 12.64 -10.29 -0.38
N SER A 131 11.41 -10.60 -0.80
CA SER A 131 10.71 -11.80 -0.35
C SER A 131 11.16 -13.04 -1.14
N VAL A 132 12.21 -13.71 -0.66
CA VAL A 132 12.90 -14.79 -1.40
C VAL A 132 12.74 -16.18 -0.81
N ALA A 133 12.15 -16.33 0.39
CA ALA A 133 12.03 -17.63 1.02
C ALA A 133 11.07 -18.56 0.24
N PRO A 134 11.47 -19.82 -0.03
CA PRO A 134 10.73 -20.71 -0.93
C PRO A 134 9.40 -21.23 -0.36
N TRP A 135 9.19 -21.09 0.95
CA TRP A 135 7.94 -21.46 1.64
C TRP A 135 6.92 -20.32 1.71
N MET A 136 7.18 -19.18 1.07
CA MET A 136 6.24 -18.05 0.99
C MET A 136 5.65 -17.91 -0.41
N LEU A 137 4.43 -17.39 -0.48
CA LEU A 137 3.88 -16.87 -1.74
C LEU A 137 4.32 -15.41 -1.90
N THR A 138 5.35 -15.19 -2.72
CA THR A 138 5.82 -13.85 -3.07
C THR A 138 4.97 -13.24 -4.19
N VAL A 139 4.42 -12.05 -3.96
CA VAL A 139 3.48 -11.38 -4.86
C VAL A 139 4.07 -10.10 -5.43
N ALA A 140 4.16 -10.03 -6.77
CA ALA A 140 4.51 -8.82 -7.51
C ALA A 140 3.29 -7.92 -7.77
N ALA A 141 3.52 -6.67 -8.15
CA ALA A 141 2.45 -5.71 -8.49
C ALA A 141 2.34 -5.51 -10.01
N SER A 142 1.10 -5.47 -10.51
CA SER A 142 0.78 -5.13 -11.90
C SER A 142 -0.32 -4.09 -11.98
N THR A 143 -0.57 -3.56 -13.18
CA THR A 143 -1.67 -2.64 -13.42
C THR A 143 -2.99 -3.38 -13.64
N THR A 144 -4.10 -2.67 -13.46
CA THR A 144 -5.44 -3.13 -13.86
C THR A 144 -5.88 -2.44 -15.15
N ASN A 145 -7.07 -2.75 -15.65
CA ASN A 145 -7.67 -2.06 -16.80
C ASN A 145 -8.21 -0.65 -16.47
N ARG A 146 -8.15 -0.21 -15.21
CA ARG A 146 -8.62 1.11 -14.77
C ARG A 146 -7.45 2.09 -14.62
N VAL A 147 -7.61 3.29 -15.17
CA VAL A 147 -6.63 4.38 -15.07
C VAL A 147 -7.32 5.66 -14.60
N PHE A 148 -6.72 6.35 -13.64
CA PHE A 148 -7.10 7.71 -13.26
C PHE A 148 -6.29 8.71 -14.09
N VAL A 149 -6.98 9.60 -14.79
CA VAL A 149 -6.39 10.64 -15.63
C VAL A 149 -6.86 12.01 -15.20
N THR A 150 -5.98 13.00 -15.31
CA THR A 150 -6.27 14.39 -15.00
C THR A 150 -5.99 15.22 -16.24
N LYS A 151 -7.03 15.91 -16.74
CA LYS A 151 -6.92 16.79 -17.90
C LYS A 151 -6.48 18.17 -17.44
N VAL A 152 -5.50 18.74 -18.14
CA VAL A 152 -5.04 20.12 -17.97
C VAL A 152 -5.36 20.88 -19.26
N VAL A 153 -6.17 21.91 -19.17
CA VAL A 153 -6.52 22.77 -20.31
C VAL A 153 -5.70 24.05 -20.21
N LEU A 154 -4.88 24.32 -21.22
CA LEU A 154 -4.02 25.51 -21.30
C LEU A 154 -4.81 26.73 -21.79
N GLY A 155 -4.20 27.92 -21.70
CA GLY A 155 -4.78 29.19 -22.13
C GLY A 155 -5.12 29.22 -23.63
N ASP A 156 -4.27 28.59 -24.44
CA ASP A 156 -4.44 28.36 -25.89
C ASP A 156 -5.51 27.30 -26.25
N GLY A 157 -6.19 26.71 -25.25
CA GLY A 157 -7.20 25.67 -25.43
C GLY A 157 -6.65 24.25 -25.62
N LYS A 158 -5.33 24.07 -25.66
CA LYS A 158 -4.72 22.73 -25.76
C LYS A 158 -4.99 21.93 -24.49
N THR A 159 -5.43 20.68 -24.65
CA THR A 159 -5.66 19.76 -23.53
C THR A 159 -4.52 18.75 -23.41
N LEU A 160 -3.90 18.69 -22.25
CA LEU A 160 -2.92 17.67 -21.87
C LEU A 160 -3.60 16.63 -20.97
N VAL A 161 -3.34 15.34 -21.20
CA VAL A 161 -3.88 14.24 -20.39
C VAL A 161 -2.74 13.68 -19.53
N GLY A 162 -2.72 14.08 -18.26
CA GLY A 162 -1.78 13.56 -17.26
C GLY A 162 -2.34 12.36 -16.51
N LYS A 163 -1.47 11.68 -15.76
CA LYS A 163 -1.84 10.63 -14.79
C LYS A 163 -1.63 11.17 -13.39
N SER A 164 -2.72 11.42 -12.67
CA SER A 164 -2.68 11.79 -11.25
C SER A 164 -4.02 11.46 -10.58
N VAL A 165 -4.01 11.35 -9.26
CA VAL A 165 -5.21 11.26 -8.45
C VAL A 165 -5.55 12.68 -7.98
N ASN A 166 -6.24 13.45 -8.83
CA ASN A 166 -6.64 14.82 -8.52
C ASN A 166 -8.09 14.86 -8.01
N VAL A 167 -8.27 15.30 -6.78
CA VAL A 167 -9.59 15.48 -6.14
C VAL A 167 -10.02 16.94 -6.08
N PHE A 168 -9.16 17.86 -6.52
CA PHE A 168 -9.41 19.29 -6.47
C PHE A 168 -10.24 19.73 -7.67
N ASP A 169 -11.43 20.25 -7.40
CA ASP A 169 -12.25 20.94 -8.38
C ASP A 169 -11.89 22.44 -8.42
N LEU A 170 -11.43 22.89 -9.59
CA LEU A 170 -11.10 24.29 -9.81
C LEU A 170 -12.34 25.18 -9.99
N LYS A 171 -13.54 24.60 -10.17
CA LYS A 171 -14.79 25.33 -10.44
C LYS A 171 -14.66 26.34 -11.59
N GLY A 172 -13.89 25.97 -12.62
CA GLY A 172 -13.58 26.83 -13.76
C GLY A 172 -12.53 27.93 -13.50
N LYS A 173 -11.96 28.02 -12.29
CA LYS A 173 -10.90 28.97 -11.98
C LYS A 173 -9.62 28.63 -12.75
N LYS A 174 -9.13 29.62 -13.51
CA LYS A 174 -7.83 29.55 -14.20
C LYS A 174 -6.73 30.14 -13.32
N PHE A 175 -5.52 29.62 -13.46
CA PHE A 175 -4.34 30.11 -12.76
C PHE A 175 -3.26 30.47 -13.78
N PRO A 176 -2.47 31.54 -13.55
CA PRO A 176 -1.31 31.85 -14.39
C PRO A 176 -0.33 30.68 -14.42
N LEU A 177 0.16 30.34 -15.61
CA LEU A 177 1.18 29.32 -15.80
C LEU A 177 2.53 30.00 -15.99
N VAL A 178 3.55 29.61 -15.23
CA VAL A 178 4.92 30.08 -15.39
C VAL A 178 5.86 28.89 -15.61
N TYR A 179 6.75 29.01 -16.59
CA TYR A 179 7.81 28.04 -16.78
C TYR A 179 8.91 28.29 -15.75
N GLY A 180 9.23 27.29 -14.91
CA GLY A 180 10.12 27.47 -13.76
C GLY A 180 11.48 28.08 -14.09
N LYS A 181 12.06 27.72 -15.25
CA LYS A 181 13.33 28.32 -15.71
C LYS A 181 13.22 29.82 -15.99
N SER A 182 12.07 30.29 -16.45
CA SER A 182 11.80 31.72 -16.72
C SER A 182 11.46 32.49 -15.43
N ALA A 183 10.94 31.81 -14.40
CA ALA A 183 10.64 32.43 -13.11
C ALA A 183 11.90 32.83 -12.32
N ALA A 184 13.03 32.16 -12.55
CA ALA A 184 14.31 32.45 -11.90
C ALA A 184 15.03 33.68 -12.45
N PHE A 185 14.60 34.21 -13.61
CA PHE A 185 15.14 35.45 -14.16
C PHE A 185 14.37 36.65 -13.59
N SER A 186 15.03 37.39 -12.70
CA SER A 186 14.49 38.63 -12.14
C SER A 186 14.18 39.68 -13.23
N ALA A 187 12.91 40.09 -13.24
CA ALA A 187 12.43 41.43 -13.60
C ALA A 187 13.02 42.11 -14.85
N SER A 188 12.89 41.48 -16.02
CA SER A 188 12.73 42.24 -17.27
C SER A 188 12.13 41.35 -18.36
N LYS A 189 10.81 41.53 -18.58
CA LYS A 189 10.01 40.87 -19.63
C LYS A 189 9.66 39.39 -19.39
N VAL A 190 8.87 39.12 -18.35
CA VAL A 190 8.05 37.89 -18.34
C VAL A 190 6.96 38.07 -19.39
N LYS A 191 7.06 37.37 -20.53
CA LYS A 191 5.89 37.12 -21.37
C LYS A 191 5.09 36.02 -20.68
N CYS A 192 3.96 36.38 -20.08
CA CYS A 192 2.93 35.40 -19.76
C CYS A 192 2.51 34.75 -21.08
N ALA A 193 2.51 33.42 -21.15
CA ALA A 193 1.87 32.72 -22.25
C ALA A 193 0.36 32.86 -22.06
N GLU A 194 -0.29 33.56 -22.99
CA GLU A 194 -1.76 33.63 -23.11
C GLU A 194 -2.33 32.29 -23.58
#